data_AF-A0A970MTW4-F1
#
_entry.id   AF-A0A970MTW4-F1
#
_cell.length_a   1.000
_cell.length_b   1.000
_cell.length_c   1.000
_cell.angle_alpha   90.00
_cell.angle_beta   90.00
_cell.angle_gamma   90.00
#
_symmetry.space_group_name_H-M   'P 1'
#
loop_
_entity.id
_entity.type
_entity.pdbx_description
1 polymer ?
#
loop_
_entity_poly.entity_id
_entity_poly.type
_entity_poly.pdbx_seq_one_letter_code
_entity_poly.pdbx_strand_id
1 'polypeptide(L)'
;DIDGLSLDYVRCPNRVGYTESGRAAMLKQYNVDLAEVIEAGEVKLDTEGGKVASSAPSKNPRQHEIWPAWKQLRIQQVNTLMREIRETVEKNKPGLPVSSYVWGAQTYTGNFEACQDWKTWIKRGWIDWINPSGYRYDDKVFLDAGRANRAEVPKGFPFYITIGVRTSHGELNTADDVRRHIKMAQECGADGVVFFTWEALDKFADELATDIRAIGN
;
A
#
# COMPACT_ATOMS: atom_id res chain seq x y z
N ASP A 1 -4.75 24.99 8.46
CA ASP A 1 -4.52 24.04 9.57
C ASP A 1 -4.98 22.65 9.10
N ILE A 2 -4.37 21.57 9.60
CA ILE A 2 -4.72 20.18 9.23
C ILE A 2 -4.86 19.31 10.49
N ASP A 3 -5.78 18.34 10.49
CA ASP A 3 -6.06 17.50 11.66
C ASP A 3 -5.42 16.11 11.62
N GLY A 4 -4.78 15.77 10.50
CA GLY A 4 -4.04 14.53 10.35
C GLY A 4 -3.23 14.48 9.06
N LEU A 5 -2.32 13.52 8.98
CA LEU A 5 -1.57 13.18 7.77
C LEU A 5 -1.88 11.73 7.39
N SER A 6 -2.72 11.53 6.39
CA SER A 6 -2.93 10.20 5.80
C SER A 6 -2.06 10.05 4.57
N LEU A 7 -1.14 9.09 4.62
CA LEU A 7 -0.27 8.77 3.50
C LEU A 7 -1.01 7.83 2.54
N ASP A 8 -0.94 8.14 1.25
CA ASP A 8 -1.37 7.19 0.22
C ASP A 8 -0.42 5.96 0.21
N TYR A 9 -0.48 5.13 -0.83
CA TYR A 9 0.29 3.91 -0.97
C TYR A 9 1.82 4.12 -1.05
N VAL A 10 2.45 4.43 0.10
CA VAL A 10 3.91 4.55 0.28
C VAL A 10 4.53 3.22 -0.08
N ARG A 11 5.30 3.19 -1.17
CA ARG A 11 5.80 1.96 -1.77
C ARG A 11 7.15 2.12 -2.43
N CYS A 12 7.77 0.98 -2.69
CA CYS A 12 8.89 0.90 -3.62
C CYS A 12 8.39 0.87 -5.08
N PRO A 13 9.07 1.56 -6.03
CA PRO A 13 8.89 1.29 -7.44
C PRO A 13 9.13 -0.20 -7.73
N ASN A 14 8.16 -0.76 -8.44
CA ASN A 14 7.86 -2.18 -8.64
C ASN A 14 8.87 -2.93 -9.53
N ARG A 15 10.16 -2.64 -9.40
CA ARG A 15 11.26 -3.17 -10.22
C ARG A 15 12.56 -3.16 -9.41
N VAL A 16 13.50 -4.07 -9.69
CA VAL A 16 14.91 -3.79 -9.35
C VAL A 16 15.27 -2.53 -10.13
N GLY A 17 15.54 -1.46 -9.39
CA GLY A 17 15.74 -0.14 -9.97
C GLY A 17 17.22 0.12 -10.19
N TYR A 18 17.54 0.90 -11.22
CA TYR A 18 18.89 1.41 -11.47
C TYR A 18 19.21 2.68 -10.65
N THR A 19 18.50 2.90 -9.54
CA THR A 19 18.78 4.05 -8.68
C THR A 19 20.22 3.97 -8.20
N GLU A 20 20.98 5.05 -8.33
CA GLU A 20 22.37 5.13 -7.90
C GLU A 20 22.54 4.69 -6.45
N SER A 21 21.65 5.12 -5.57
CA SER A 21 21.65 4.72 -4.15
C SER A 21 21.42 3.22 -3.94
N GLY A 22 20.49 2.60 -4.69
CA GLY A 22 20.27 1.15 -4.67
C GLY A 22 21.46 0.35 -5.19
N ARG A 23 22.07 0.75 -6.31
CA ARG A 23 23.27 0.10 -6.86
C ARG A 23 24.46 0.24 -5.92
N ALA A 24 24.72 1.44 -5.42
CA ALA A 24 25.81 1.70 -4.49
C ALA A 24 25.67 0.88 -3.19
N ALA A 25 24.45 0.79 -2.63
CA ALA A 25 24.19 -0.02 -1.44
C ALA A 25 24.44 -1.51 -1.69
N MET A 26 23.95 -2.06 -2.80
CA MET A 26 24.12 -3.48 -3.11
C MET A 26 25.56 -3.84 -3.47
N LEU A 27 26.25 -2.98 -4.23
CA LEU A 27 27.65 -3.15 -4.54
C LEU A 27 28.51 -3.09 -3.26
N LYS A 28 28.26 -2.11 -2.40
CA LYS A 28 29.00 -1.95 -1.14
C LYS A 28 28.77 -3.11 -0.16
N GLN A 29 27.54 -3.56 -0.02
CA GLN A 29 27.16 -4.51 1.04
C GLN A 29 27.26 -5.97 0.59
N TYR A 30 27.00 -6.24 -0.69
CA TYR A 30 26.90 -7.60 -1.22
C TYR A 30 27.87 -7.87 -2.38
N ASN A 31 28.65 -6.88 -2.82
CA ASN A 31 29.52 -6.98 -3.99
C ASN A 31 28.76 -7.40 -5.27
N VAL A 32 27.51 -6.94 -5.40
CA VAL A 32 26.64 -7.22 -6.55
C VAL A 32 26.27 -5.92 -7.25
N ASP A 33 26.58 -5.81 -8.54
CA ASP A 33 26.00 -4.77 -9.39
C ASP A 33 24.62 -5.23 -9.88
N LEU A 34 23.57 -4.52 -9.47
CA LEU A 34 22.20 -4.81 -9.90
C LEU A 34 22.01 -4.73 -11.42
N ALA A 35 22.90 -4.04 -12.15
CA ALA A 35 22.87 -4.04 -13.60
C ALA A 35 23.12 -5.43 -14.21
N GLU A 36 23.96 -6.24 -13.57
CA GLU A 36 24.26 -7.62 -13.99
C GLU A 36 23.10 -8.58 -13.66
N VAL A 37 22.33 -8.24 -12.63
CA VAL A 37 21.16 -9.02 -12.16
C VAL A 37 19.94 -8.84 -13.07
N ILE A 38 19.79 -7.65 -13.65
CA ILE A 38 18.64 -7.33 -14.52
C ILE A 38 18.95 -7.62 -16.00
N GLU A 39 20.24 -7.54 -16.40
CA GLU A 39 20.72 -7.58 -17.79
C GLU A 39 19.83 -6.71 -18.69
N ALA A 40 20.09 -5.40 -18.70
CA ALA A 40 19.34 -4.44 -19.51
C ALA A 40 19.28 -4.92 -20.98
N GLY A 41 18.09 -5.25 -21.47
CA GLY A 41 17.88 -5.48 -22.90
C GLY A 41 18.25 -4.24 -23.71
N GLU A 42 18.69 -4.43 -24.96
CA GLU A 42 19.17 -3.35 -25.85
C GLU A 42 18.23 -2.13 -25.85
N VAL A 43 18.81 -0.96 -25.54
CA VAL A 43 18.10 0.32 -25.51
C VAL A 43 17.83 0.78 -26.95
N LYS A 44 16.56 1.02 -27.30
CA LYS A 44 16.21 1.85 -28.46
C LYS A 44 15.31 3.01 -28.01
N LEU A 45 15.77 4.21 -28.29
CA LEU A 45 15.02 5.47 -28.26
C LEU A 45 14.98 5.96 -29.72
N ASP A 46 13.86 6.47 -30.24
CA ASP A 46 13.48 7.87 -30.04
C ASP A 46 11.98 8.09 -29.89
N THR A 47 11.65 9.21 -29.25
CA THR A 47 10.30 9.77 -29.16
C THR A 47 10.29 11.26 -29.53
N GLU A 48 9.46 11.65 -30.49
CA GLU A 48 8.47 12.70 -30.26
C GLU A 48 7.22 12.35 -31.08
N GLY A 49 6.07 12.21 -30.40
CA GLY A 49 4.86 11.59 -30.95
C GLY A 49 4.87 10.05 -31.06
N GLY A 50 6.03 9.41 -31.07
CA GLY A 50 6.23 7.95 -31.05
C GLY A 50 6.67 7.46 -29.67
N LYS A 51 5.92 6.56 -29.03
CA LYS A 51 6.34 5.86 -27.81
C LYS A 51 7.33 4.75 -28.18
N VAL A 52 8.47 4.65 -27.48
CA VAL A 52 9.23 3.40 -27.41
C VAL A 52 9.17 2.83 -26.01
N ALA A 53 8.71 1.59 -25.92
CA ALA A 53 8.43 0.86 -24.70
C ALA A 53 9.70 0.48 -23.94
N SER A 54 9.56 0.35 -22.61
CA SER A 54 10.60 -0.17 -21.72
C SER A 54 11.07 -1.55 -22.18
N SER A 55 12.39 -1.74 -22.30
CA SER A 55 13.04 -3.03 -22.41
C SER A 55 12.51 -3.99 -21.33
N ALA A 56 11.90 -5.10 -21.74
CA ALA A 56 11.66 -6.19 -20.81
C ALA A 56 13.03 -6.71 -20.34
N PRO A 57 13.27 -6.91 -19.04
CA PRO A 57 14.47 -7.58 -18.56
C PRO A 57 14.61 -8.95 -19.22
N SER A 58 15.79 -9.33 -19.72
CA SER A 58 16.03 -10.68 -20.28
C SER A 58 15.99 -11.76 -19.20
N LYS A 59 16.21 -11.37 -17.93
CA LYS A 59 16.20 -12.24 -16.75
C LYS A 59 15.17 -11.76 -15.73
N ASN A 60 14.50 -12.70 -15.06
CA ASN A 60 13.60 -12.39 -13.95
C ASN A 60 14.43 -12.15 -12.67
N PRO A 61 14.58 -10.91 -12.18
CA PRO A 61 15.44 -10.63 -11.04
C PRO A 61 14.96 -11.33 -9.76
N ARG A 62 13.69 -11.76 -9.71
CA ARG A 62 13.11 -12.49 -8.57
C ARG A 62 13.68 -13.89 -8.39
N GLN A 63 14.32 -14.44 -9.42
CA GLN A 63 14.96 -15.76 -9.37
C GLN A 63 16.43 -15.68 -8.95
N HIS A 64 17.02 -14.47 -8.91
CA HIS A 64 18.39 -14.29 -8.46
C HIS A 64 18.49 -14.44 -6.94
N GLU A 65 19.57 -15.06 -6.45
CA GLU A 65 19.81 -15.29 -5.01
C GLU A 65 19.86 -13.99 -4.18
N ILE A 66 20.15 -12.87 -4.84
CA ILE A 66 20.21 -11.53 -4.23
C ILE A 66 18.83 -10.92 -3.97
N TRP A 67 17.78 -11.47 -4.57
CA TRP A 67 16.43 -10.89 -4.51
C TRP A 67 15.90 -10.68 -3.08
N PRO A 68 16.06 -11.64 -2.13
CA PRO A 68 15.65 -11.42 -0.75
C PRO A 68 16.39 -10.26 -0.07
N ALA A 69 17.70 -10.13 -0.31
CA ALA A 69 18.51 -9.05 0.23
C ALA A 69 18.11 -7.69 -0.35
N TRP A 70 17.87 -7.64 -1.67
CA TRP A 70 17.32 -6.46 -2.33
C TRP A 70 15.96 -6.07 -1.74
N LYS A 71 15.01 -7.01 -1.63
CA LYS A 71 13.70 -6.75 -1.03
C LYS A 71 13.83 -6.21 0.39
N GLN A 72 14.73 -6.78 1.20
CA GLN A 72 14.97 -6.30 2.56
C GLN A 72 15.53 -4.88 2.58
N LEU A 73 16.50 -4.54 1.71
CA LEU A 73 17.01 -3.18 1.58
C LEU A 73 15.88 -2.20 1.24
N ARG A 74 14.99 -2.58 0.32
CA ARG A 74 13.83 -1.77 -0.08
C ARG A 74 12.84 -1.56 1.07
N ILE A 75 12.56 -2.60 1.85
CA ILE A 75 11.75 -2.47 3.07
C ILE A 75 12.41 -1.49 4.05
N GLN A 76 13.73 -1.57 4.27
CA GLN A 76 14.43 -0.65 5.17
C GLN A 76 14.41 0.80 4.70
N GLN A 77 14.47 1.05 3.39
CA GLN A 77 14.32 2.39 2.83
C GLN A 77 12.93 2.96 3.10
N VAL A 78 11.88 2.17 2.89
CA VAL A 78 10.50 2.62 3.20
C VAL A 78 10.33 2.85 4.70
N ASN A 79 10.87 1.97 5.55
CA ASN A 79 10.86 2.16 7.00
C ASN A 79 11.60 3.43 7.44
N THR A 80 12.72 3.75 6.79
CA THR A 80 13.48 4.98 7.04
C THR A 80 12.63 6.20 6.71
N LEU A 81 11.97 6.21 5.54
CA LEU A 81 11.05 7.28 5.15
C LEU A 81 9.91 7.44 6.15
N MET A 82 9.28 6.35 6.58
CA MET A 82 8.17 6.39 7.54
C MET A 82 8.61 6.97 8.90
N ARG A 83 9.80 6.58 9.40
CA ARG A 83 10.38 7.16 10.60
C ARG A 83 10.61 8.67 10.43
N GLU A 84 11.23 9.08 9.33
CA GLU A 84 11.54 10.49 9.05
C GLU A 84 10.27 11.34 8.92
N ILE A 85 9.21 10.80 8.31
CA ILE A 85 7.89 11.42 8.28
C ILE A 85 7.37 11.63 9.71
N ARG A 86 7.33 10.58 10.55
CA ARG A 86 6.87 10.69 11.94
C ARG A 86 7.69 11.71 12.75
N GLU A 87 9.02 11.66 12.66
CA GLU A 87 9.90 12.60 13.34
C GLU A 87 9.65 14.05 12.89
N THR A 88 9.43 14.25 11.58
CA THR A 88 9.12 15.57 11.01
C THR A 88 7.76 16.07 11.46
N VAL A 89 6.74 15.21 11.45
CA VAL A 89 5.40 15.58 11.95
C VAL A 89 5.48 15.93 13.43
N GLU A 90 6.15 15.13 14.25
CA GLU A 90 6.27 15.40 15.68
C GLU A 90 7.02 16.70 15.97
N LYS A 91 8.07 17.00 15.20
CA LYS A 91 8.81 18.25 15.34
C LYS A 91 7.96 19.50 15.02
N ASN A 92 7.07 19.42 14.03
CA ASN A 92 6.34 20.59 13.51
C ASN A 92 4.90 20.72 14.05
N LYS A 93 4.25 19.59 14.35
CA LYS A 93 2.91 19.51 14.93
C LYS A 93 2.80 18.26 15.84
N PRO A 94 3.33 18.33 17.08
CA PRO A 94 3.28 17.26 18.05
C PRO A 94 1.88 16.66 18.19
N GLY A 95 1.79 15.32 18.20
CA GLY A 95 0.52 14.61 18.36
C GLY A 95 -0.44 14.64 17.16
N LEU A 96 -0.06 15.23 16.01
CA LEU A 96 -0.84 15.09 14.78
C LEU A 96 -0.90 13.60 14.37
N PRO A 97 -2.09 13.01 14.19
CA PRO A 97 -2.23 11.62 13.76
C PRO A 97 -1.66 11.38 12.37
N VAL A 98 -0.91 10.29 12.22
CA VAL A 98 -0.36 9.81 10.95
C VAL A 98 -0.96 8.46 10.61
N SER A 99 -1.32 8.24 9.35
CA SER A 99 -1.81 6.95 8.88
C SER A 99 -1.29 6.62 7.49
N SER A 100 -1.56 5.40 7.02
CA SER A 100 -1.19 5.02 5.66
C SER A 100 -2.12 3.97 5.08
N TYR A 101 -2.47 4.18 3.81
CA TYR A 101 -3.07 3.15 2.97
C TYR A 101 -2.03 2.06 2.67
N VAL A 102 -2.38 0.81 2.96
CA VAL A 102 -1.51 -0.34 2.73
C VAL A 102 -2.18 -1.38 1.86
N TRP A 103 -1.39 -2.22 1.22
CA TRP A 103 -1.96 -3.37 0.52
C TRP A 103 -2.60 -4.37 1.48
N GLY A 104 -2.01 -4.58 2.66
CA GLY A 104 -2.53 -5.47 3.70
C GLY A 104 -1.56 -6.61 4.06
N ALA A 105 -2.09 -7.67 4.63
CA ALA A 105 -1.37 -8.84 5.13
C ALA A 105 -0.69 -9.61 4.01
N GLN A 106 -1.21 -9.53 2.78
CA GLN A 106 -0.55 -10.15 1.62
C GLN A 106 0.86 -9.59 1.38
N THR A 107 1.18 -8.37 1.83
CA THR A 107 2.55 -7.86 1.73
C THR A 107 3.58 -8.76 2.45
N TYR A 108 3.14 -9.53 3.45
CA TYR A 108 3.98 -10.48 4.18
C TYR A 108 3.97 -11.89 3.61
N THR A 109 3.06 -12.22 2.69
CA THR A 109 2.96 -13.55 2.09
C THR A 109 3.42 -13.51 0.64
N GLY A 110 4.59 -14.07 0.30
CA GLY A 110 5.02 -14.22 -1.09
C GLY A 110 5.72 -13.00 -1.73
N ASN A 111 5.61 -12.90 -3.06
CA ASN A 111 6.40 -12.01 -3.94
C ASN A 111 5.74 -10.63 -4.14
N PHE A 112 5.48 -9.91 -3.06
CA PHE A 112 4.93 -8.55 -3.12
C PHE A 112 6.02 -7.48 -3.13
N GLU A 113 5.86 -6.51 -4.02
CA GLU A 113 6.87 -5.49 -4.36
C GLU A 113 6.59 -4.14 -3.70
N ALA A 114 5.46 -4.02 -3.01
CA ALA A 114 5.09 -2.87 -2.18
C ALA A 114 6.22 -2.43 -1.24
N CYS A 115 6.92 -3.42 -0.67
CA CYS A 115 7.93 -3.24 0.37
C CYS A 115 7.41 -2.47 1.60
N GLN A 116 6.10 -2.59 1.89
CA GLN A 116 5.50 -2.01 3.09
C GLN A 116 5.69 -2.95 4.28
N ASP A 117 6.31 -2.49 5.36
CA ASP A 117 6.40 -3.21 6.63
C ASP A 117 5.61 -2.46 7.70
N TRP A 118 4.30 -2.39 7.45
CA TRP A 118 3.35 -1.67 8.28
C TRP A 118 3.24 -2.24 9.69
N LYS A 119 3.59 -3.50 9.93
CA LYS A 119 3.69 -4.09 11.27
C LYS A 119 4.78 -3.40 12.07
N THR A 120 5.94 -3.14 11.46
CA THR A 120 6.98 -2.32 12.09
C THR A 120 6.50 -0.89 12.30
N TRP A 121 5.75 -0.30 11.35
CA TRP A 121 5.26 1.08 11.49
C TRP A 121 4.31 1.22 12.69
N ILE A 122 3.37 0.29 12.86
CA ILE A 122 2.50 0.20 14.03
C ILE A 122 3.34 0.01 15.31
N LYS A 123 4.21 -1.00 15.32
CA LYS A 123 5.02 -1.35 16.51
C LYS A 123 5.92 -0.20 16.98
N ARG A 124 6.39 0.63 16.05
CA ARG A 124 7.29 1.77 16.32
C ARG A 124 6.54 3.08 16.58
N GLY A 125 5.21 3.09 16.48
CA GLY A 125 4.41 4.31 16.64
C GLY A 125 4.63 5.34 15.53
N TRP A 126 4.94 4.87 14.31
CA TRP A 126 5.08 5.76 13.15
C TRP A 126 3.75 6.08 12.47
N ILE A 127 2.73 5.27 12.76
CA ILE A 127 1.34 5.50 12.38
C ILE A 127 0.44 5.26 13.58
N ASP A 128 -0.67 6.01 13.64
CA ASP A 128 -1.67 6.01 14.69
C ASP A 128 -2.91 5.19 14.29
N TRP A 129 -3.14 5.01 12.99
CA TRP A 129 -4.15 4.11 12.44
C TRP A 129 -3.75 3.60 11.05
N ILE A 130 -4.40 2.54 10.59
CA ILE A 130 -4.07 1.90 9.31
C ILE A 130 -5.34 1.67 8.48
N ASN A 131 -5.22 1.79 7.15
CA ASN A 131 -6.31 1.48 6.24
C ASN A 131 -5.91 0.54 5.08
N PRO A 132 -5.87 -0.78 5.28
CA PRO A 132 -5.58 -1.69 4.18
C PRO A 132 -6.63 -1.67 3.07
N SER A 133 -6.19 -2.08 1.89
CA SER A 133 -6.99 -2.23 0.68
C SER A 133 -8.11 -3.27 0.85
N GLY A 134 -9.35 -2.81 0.69
CA GLY A 134 -10.54 -3.63 0.47
C GLY A 134 -10.97 -3.64 -1.00
N TYR A 135 -10.05 -3.42 -1.94
CA TYR A 135 -10.35 -3.38 -3.39
C TYR A 135 -10.51 -4.81 -3.92
N ARG A 136 -11.59 -5.47 -3.50
CA ARG A 136 -11.97 -6.84 -3.85
C ARG A 136 -13.47 -6.85 -4.12
N TYR A 137 -13.87 -7.40 -5.26
CA TYR A 137 -15.26 -7.39 -5.74
C TYR A 137 -15.90 -8.79 -5.69
N ASP A 138 -15.19 -9.73 -5.10
CA ASP A 138 -15.71 -11.02 -4.67
C ASP A 138 -15.77 -11.01 -3.14
N ASP A 139 -16.96 -11.30 -2.59
CA ASP A 139 -17.23 -11.21 -1.15
C ASP A 139 -16.32 -12.14 -0.34
N LYS A 140 -16.05 -13.36 -0.83
CA LYS A 140 -15.18 -14.31 -0.14
C LYS A 140 -13.76 -13.79 -0.09
N VAL A 141 -13.24 -13.28 -1.21
CA VAL A 141 -11.88 -12.72 -1.28
C VAL A 141 -11.77 -11.47 -0.40
N PHE A 142 -12.80 -10.63 -0.34
CA PHE A 142 -12.84 -9.48 0.56
C PHE A 142 -12.73 -9.92 2.02
N LEU A 143 -13.60 -10.85 2.45
CA LEU A 143 -13.65 -11.34 3.83
C LEU A 143 -12.35 -12.04 4.24
N ASP A 144 -11.77 -12.87 3.36
CA ASP A 144 -10.50 -13.55 3.63
C ASP A 144 -9.36 -12.54 3.81
N ALA A 145 -9.28 -11.53 2.93
CA ALA A 145 -8.26 -10.49 3.04
C ALA A 145 -8.46 -9.61 4.29
N GLY A 146 -9.70 -9.22 4.59
CA GLY A 146 -10.04 -8.44 5.78
C GLY A 146 -9.70 -9.18 7.09
N ARG A 147 -10.03 -10.47 7.18
CA ARG A 147 -9.69 -11.31 8.34
C ARG A 147 -8.18 -11.50 8.48
N ALA A 148 -7.47 -11.71 7.37
CA ALA A 148 -6.01 -11.79 7.37
C ALA A 148 -5.36 -10.49 7.86
N ASN A 149 -5.88 -9.33 7.42
CA ASN A 149 -5.43 -8.03 7.93
C ASN A 149 -5.67 -7.90 9.45
N ARG A 150 -6.89 -8.19 9.91
CA ARG A 150 -7.26 -8.06 11.33
C ARG A 150 -6.39 -8.93 12.23
N ALA A 151 -6.02 -10.14 11.80
CA ALA A 151 -5.16 -11.05 12.55
C ALA A 151 -3.75 -10.50 12.80
N GLU A 152 -3.28 -9.62 11.91
CA GLU A 152 -1.94 -9.03 11.95
C GLU A 152 -1.92 -7.65 12.65
N VAL A 153 -3.07 -6.98 12.78
CA VAL A 153 -3.20 -5.69 13.47
C VAL A 153 -3.40 -5.91 14.98
N PRO A 154 -2.57 -5.31 15.85
CA PRO A 154 -2.70 -5.44 17.30
C PRO A 154 -4.10 -5.08 17.81
N LYS A 155 -4.58 -5.82 18.82
CA LYS A 155 -5.87 -5.55 19.46
C LYS A 155 -5.87 -4.13 20.04
N GLY A 156 -6.92 -3.35 19.73
CA GLY A 156 -7.06 -1.96 20.17
C GLY A 156 -6.32 -0.93 19.31
N PHE A 157 -5.54 -1.35 18.31
CA PHE A 157 -5.01 -0.42 17.31
C PHE A 157 -6.09 -0.09 16.25
N PRO A 158 -6.37 1.20 15.96
CA PRO A 158 -7.44 1.56 15.04
C PRO A 158 -7.22 1.03 13.61
N PHE A 159 -8.22 0.31 13.11
CA PHE A 159 -8.17 -0.47 11.90
C PHE A 159 -9.37 -0.15 11.00
N TYR A 160 -9.10 0.45 9.85
CA TYR A 160 -10.14 0.84 8.88
C TYR A 160 -9.95 0.05 7.59
N ILE A 161 -11.01 -0.35 6.89
CA ILE A 161 -10.86 -0.99 5.56
C ILE A 161 -11.20 0.03 4.47
N THR A 162 -10.33 0.13 3.47
CA THR A 162 -10.58 1.05 2.34
C THR A 162 -11.43 0.37 1.26
N ILE A 163 -12.68 0.79 1.10
CA ILE A 163 -13.63 0.31 0.09
C ILE A 163 -13.41 1.08 -1.21
N GLY A 164 -13.03 0.35 -2.26
CA GLY A 164 -12.85 0.90 -3.61
C GLY A 164 -14.17 0.85 -4.39
N VAL A 165 -14.95 1.92 -4.39
CA VAL A 165 -16.25 2.00 -5.07
C VAL A 165 -16.08 1.86 -6.59
N ARG A 166 -15.05 2.49 -7.17
CA ARG A 166 -14.63 2.24 -8.55
C ARG A 166 -13.11 2.33 -8.65
N THR A 167 -12.48 1.28 -9.16
CA THR A 167 -11.02 1.20 -9.33
C THR A 167 -10.68 0.50 -10.65
N SER A 168 -9.40 0.42 -10.99
CA SER A 168 -8.94 -0.38 -12.13
C SER A 168 -9.19 -1.89 -11.97
N HIS A 169 -9.60 -2.36 -10.80
CA HIS A 169 -9.83 -3.78 -10.49
C HIS A 169 -11.32 -4.15 -10.48
N GLY A 170 -12.24 -3.18 -10.61
CA GLY A 170 -13.69 -3.40 -10.58
C GLY A 170 -14.46 -2.20 -10.02
N GLU A 171 -15.76 -2.38 -9.84
CA GLU A 171 -16.67 -1.35 -9.32
C GLU A 171 -17.85 -1.94 -8.55
N LEU A 172 -18.38 -1.15 -7.62
CA LEU A 172 -19.66 -1.36 -6.92
C LEU A 172 -20.72 -0.52 -7.61
N ASN A 173 -21.81 -1.15 -8.05
CA ASN A 173 -22.74 -0.54 -8.99
C ASN A 173 -23.98 0.06 -8.31
N THR A 174 -24.23 -0.32 -7.06
CA THR A 174 -25.40 0.10 -6.29
C THR A 174 -25.03 0.51 -4.88
N ALA A 175 -25.90 1.29 -4.22
CA ALA A 175 -25.76 1.58 -2.80
C ALA A 175 -25.77 0.30 -1.95
N ASP A 176 -26.56 -0.71 -2.33
CA ASP A 176 -26.57 -2.01 -1.65
C ASP A 176 -25.24 -2.76 -1.75
N ASP A 177 -24.50 -2.63 -2.86
CA ASP A 177 -23.14 -3.17 -2.96
C ASP A 177 -22.19 -2.48 -1.97
N VAL A 178 -22.26 -1.16 -1.87
CA VAL A 178 -21.44 -0.39 -0.92
C VAL A 178 -21.83 -0.75 0.52
N ARG A 179 -23.12 -0.85 0.82
CA ARG A 179 -23.66 -1.27 2.12
C ARG A 179 -23.21 -2.68 2.49
N ARG A 180 -23.17 -3.61 1.53
CA ARG A 180 -22.63 -4.96 1.73
C ARG A 180 -21.15 -4.91 2.11
N HIS A 181 -20.34 -4.10 1.42
CA HIS A 181 -18.91 -3.95 1.75
C HIS A 181 -18.67 -3.29 3.12
N ILE A 182 -19.50 -2.32 3.52
CA ILE A 182 -19.48 -1.75 4.88
C ILE A 182 -19.70 -2.85 5.91
N LYS A 183 -20.73 -3.68 5.74
CA LYS A 183 -21.03 -4.80 6.64
C LYS A 183 -19.90 -5.82 6.69
N MET A 184 -19.36 -6.23 5.54
CA MET A 184 -18.22 -7.16 5.50
C MET A 184 -16.99 -6.58 6.21
N ALA A 185 -16.73 -5.27 6.11
CA ALA A 185 -15.63 -4.63 6.83
C ALA A 185 -15.83 -4.70 8.36
N GLN A 186 -17.05 -4.44 8.82
CA GLN A 186 -17.42 -4.59 10.24
C GLN A 186 -17.30 -6.05 10.70
N GLU A 187 -17.72 -7.03 9.90
CA GLU A 187 -17.56 -8.46 10.17
C GLU A 187 -16.08 -8.88 10.29
N CYS A 188 -15.18 -8.20 9.56
CA CYS A 188 -13.74 -8.38 9.69
C CYS A 188 -13.14 -7.67 10.92
N GLY A 189 -13.94 -6.98 11.74
CA GLY A 189 -13.50 -6.26 12.94
C GLY A 189 -12.81 -4.94 12.63
N ALA A 190 -13.19 -4.27 11.54
CA ALA A 190 -12.79 -2.89 11.27
C ALA A 190 -13.56 -1.91 12.17
N ASP A 191 -12.85 -0.94 12.72
CA ASP A 191 -13.39 0.16 13.54
C ASP A 191 -14.10 1.21 12.66
N GLY A 192 -13.91 1.14 11.34
CA GLY A 192 -14.63 1.91 10.35
C GLY A 192 -14.16 1.62 8.93
N VAL A 193 -14.54 2.48 8.00
CA VAL A 193 -14.16 2.34 6.58
C VAL A 193 -13.68 3.65 6.00
N VAL A 194 -12.89 3.55 4.93
CA VAL A 194 -12.49 4.68 4.07
C VAL A 194 -13.05 4.41 2.67
N PHE A 195 -13.65 5.38 2.00
CA PHE A 195 -14.13 5.20 0.63
C PHE A 195 -13.15 5.80 -0.38
N PHE A 196 -12.91 5.08 -1.46
CA PHE A 196 -12.17 5.56 -2.62
C PHE A 196 -12.93 5.29 -3.92
N THR A 197 -13.22 6.27 -4.76
CA THR A 197 -13.06 7.73 -4.57
C THR A 197 -14.39 8.38 -4.17
N TRP A 198 -14.33 9.63 -3.71
CA TRP A 198 -15.54 10.44 -3.51
C TRP A 198 -16.40 10.52 -4.78
N GLU A 199 -15.79 10.76 -5.94
CA GLU A 199 -16.50 10.84 -7.23
C GLU A 199 -17.33 9.58 -7.55
N ALA A 200 -16.84 8.41 -7.16
CA ALA A 200 -17.57 7.16 -7.33
C ALA A 200 -18.68 6.98 -6.27
N LEU A 201 -18.41 7.38 -5.02
CA LEU A 201 -19.34 7.26 -3.90
C LEU A 201 -20.51 8.24 -3.97
N ASP A 202 -20.28 9.47 -4.45
CA ASP A 202 -21.22 10.60 -4.40
C ASP A 202 -22.61 10.27 -4.95
N LYS A 203 -22.66 9.44 -6.00
CA LYS A 203 -23.90 8.93 -6.63
C LYS A 203 -24.82 8.15 -5.68
N PHE A 204 -24.26 7.63 -4.59
CA PHE A 204 -24.95 6.83 -3.58
C PHE A 204 -24.97 7.54 -2.21
N ALA A 205 -24.37 8.72 -2.07
CA ALA A 205 -24.11 9.34 -0.78
C ALA A 205 -25.39 9.66 -0.01
N ASP A 206 -26.43 10.14 -0.68
CA ASP A 206 -27.73 10.43 -0.06
C ASP A 206 -28.40 9.16 0.49
N GLU A 207 -28.37 8.06 -0.27
CA GLU A 207 -28.95 6.78 0.14
C GLU A 207 -28.15 6.14 1.29
N LEU A 208 -26.83 6.30 1.26
CA LEU A 208 -25.90 5.75 2.25
C LEU A 208 -25.70 6.65 3.47
N ALA A 209 -26.28 7.85 3.52
CA ALA A 209 -26.00 8.84 4.55
C ALA A 209 -26.21 8.29 5.98
N THR A 210 -27.27 7.50 6.18
CA THR A 210 -27.57 6.86 7.47
C THR A 210 -26.56 5.75 7.77
N ASP A 211 -26.23 4.90 6.79
CA ASP A 211 -25.23 3.84 6.96
C ASP A 211 -23.88 4.44 7.34
N ILE A 212 -23.41 5.47 6.61
CA ILE A 212 -22.12 6.12 6.83
C ILE A 212 -22.04 6.76 8.21
N ARG A 213 -23.10 7.44 8.67
CA ARG A 213 -23.14 8.04 10.02
C ARG A 213 -23.18 7.00 11.15
N ALA A 214 -23.64 5.78 10.87
CA ALA A 214 -23.63 4.69 11.83
C ALA A 214 -22.25 4.01 11.94
N ILE A 215 -21.34 4.22 10.97
CA ILE A 215 -19.98 3.66 11.00
C ILE A 215 -19.13 4.47 11.98
N GLY A 216 -18.65 3.82 13.05
CA GLY A 216 -17.75 4.42 14.03
C GLY A 216 -18.41 4.97 15.30
N ASN A 217 -19.73 4.78 15.45
CA ASN A 217 -20.45 4.95 16.72
C ASN A 217 -20.57 3.63 17.49
#